data_AF-A0A1L3ZS90-F1
#
_entry.id   AF-A0A1L3ZS90-F1
#
_cell.length_a   1.000
_cell.length_b   1.000
_cell.length_c   1.000
_cell.angle_alpha   90.00
_cell.angle_beta   90.00
_cell.angle_gamma   90.00
#
_symmetry.space_group_name_H-M   'P 1'
#
loop_
_entity.id
_entity.type
_entity.pdbx_description
1 polymer ?
#
loop_
_entity_poly.entity_id
_entity_poly.type
_entity_poly.pdbx_seq_one_letter_code
_entity_poly.pdbx_strand_id
1 'polypeptide(L)' 'MNQKICRLGIPRDSISSETALDIRFVFSRSSSPIYKGSKTTLGAWCEKNGFLYADKTIPEEWIKEK' A
#
# COMPACT_ATOMS: atom_id res chain seq x y z
N MET A 1 -33.96 -25.29 25.48
CA MET A 1 -32.68 -24.64 25.81
C MET A 1 -31.66 -25.00 24.76
N ASN A 2 -30.97 -23.97 24.27
CA ASN A 2 -29.73 -23.98 23.50
C ASN A 2 -29.85 -24.45 22.04
N GLN A 3 -30.09 -23.43 21.22
CA GLN A 3 -30.28 -23.44 19.79
C GLN A 3 -29.05 -23.98 19.05
N LYS A 4 -29.34 -24.75 18.01
CA LYS A 4 -28.46 -25.01 16.86
C LYS A 4 -27.93 -23.66 16.34
N ILE A 5 -26.66 -23.35 16.59
CA ILE A 5 -25.96 -22.32 15.83
C ILE A 5 -25.49 -23.03 14.57
N CYS A 6 -26.27 -22.87 13.51
CA CYS A 6 -25.90 -23.22 12.16
C CYS A 6 -24.53 -22.59 11.88
N ARG A 7 -23.53 -23.42 11.53
CA ARG A 7 -22.35 -22.98 10.76
C ARG A 7 -22.85 -22.50 9.40
N LEU A 8 -23.46 -21.33 9.38
CA LEU A 8 -23.65 -20.57 8.16
C LEU A 8 -22.30 -19.95 7.85
N GLY A 9 -21.74 -20.32 6.70
CA GLY A 9 -20.59 -19.64 6.15
C GLY A 9 -20.92 -18.16 6.05
N ILE A 10 -20.30 -17.37 6.92
CA ILE A 10 -20.21 -15.94 6.72
C ILE A 10 -19.00 -15.76 5.80
N PRO A 11 -19.17 -15.31 4.55
CA PRO A 11 -18.04 -14.99 3.69
C PRO A 11 -17.15 -13.99 4.42
N ARG A 12 -15.84 -14.14 4.25
CA ARG A 12 -14.80 -13.26 4.80
C ARG A 12 -14.74 -11.95 4.00
N ASP A 13 -15.90 -11.39 3.75
CA ASP A 13 -16.07 -10.14 3.04
C ASP A 13 -17.00 -9.29 3.90
N SER A 14 -16.49 -8.11 4.27
CA SER A 14 -17.25 -6.98 4.80
C SER A 14 -17.39 -6.87 6.33
N ILE A 15 -16.36 -6.25 6.93
CA ILE A 15 -16.47 -5.04 7.77
C ILE A 15 -15.15 -4.28 7.51
N SER A 16 -15.19 -3.28 6.63
CA SER A 16 -15.62 -1.89 6.88
C SER A 16 -14.59 -1.07 7.62
N SER A 17 -13.57 -0.64 6.87
CA SER A 17 -13.06 0.74 6.91
C SER A 17 -12.22 0.91 5.65
N GLU A 18 -12.91 0.96 4.51
CA GLU A 18 -12.33 1.31 3.23
C GLU A 18 -12.05 2.82 3.25
N THR A 19 -11.08 3.22 4.08
CA THR A 19 -10.38 4.47 3.83
C THR A 19 -9.48 4.15 2.65
N ALA A 20 -10.04 4.21 1.43
CA ALA A 20 -9.30 4.13 0.18
C ALA A 20 -8.40 5.37 0.06
N LEU A 21 -7.37 5.41 0.92
CA LEU A 21 -6.38 6.46 0.96
C LEU A 21 -5.30 6.04 -0.02
N ASP A 22 -5.32 6.66 -1.19
CA ASP A 22 -4.27 6.50 -2.18
C ASP A 22 -3.01 7.23 -1.70
N ILE A 23 -2.12 6.49 -1.04
CA ILE A 23 -0.88 7.03 -0.48
C ILE A 23 0.24 6.76 -1.49
N ARG A 24 0.76 7.84 -2.08
CA ARG A 24 1.93 7.81 -2.98
C ARG A 24 3.13 8.47 -2.32
N PHE A 25 4.32 7.98 -2.63
CA PHE A 25 5.58 8.52 -2.09
C PHE A 25 6.40 9.25 -3.15
N VAL A 26 7.03 10.35 -2.77
CA VAL A 26 7.99 11.06 -3.63
C VAL A 26 9.33 11.11 -2.90
N PHE A 27 10.35 10.51 -3.49
CA PHE A 27 11.68 10.47 -2.91
C PHE A 27 12.61 11.43 -3.66
N SER A 28 13.54 12.05 -2.95
CA SER A 28 14.65 12.74 -3.62
C SER A 28 15.59 11.75 -4.33
N ARG A 29 15.64 10.49 -3.87
CA ARG A 29 16.40 9.39 -4.46
C ARG A 29 15.83 8.03 -4.02
N SER A 30 15.14 7.33 -4.90
CA SER A 30 14.58 5.98 -4.65
C SER A 30 15.67 4.91 -4.46
N SER A 31 16.86 5.11 -5.03
CA SER A 31 18.00 4.21 -4.87
C SER A 31 18.70 4.31 -3.51
N SER A 32 18.28 5.23 -2.64
CA SER A 32 18.87 5.32 -1.30
C SER A 32 18.53 4.07 -0.47
N PRO A 33 19.49 3.52 0.29
CA PRO A 33 19.23 2.41 1.18
C PRO A 33 18.33 2.86 2.34
N ILE A 34 17.49 1.95 2.84
CA ILE A 34 16.55 2.23 3.95
C ILE A 34 17.30 2.68 5.21
N TYR A 35 18.47 2.10 5.45
CA TYR A 35 19.40 2.48 6.52
C TYR A 35 20.84 2.30 6.04
N LYS A 36 21.81 2.93 6.71
CA LYS A 36 23.24 2.84 6.37
C LYS A 36 23.71 1.37 6.51
N GLY A 37 23.86 0.66 5.38
CA GLY A 37 24.27 -0.74 5.32
C GLY A 37 23.21 -1.71 4.77
N SER A 38 21.99 -1.24 4.50
CA SER A 38 20.96 -2.07 3.85
C SER A 38 21.33 -2.40 2.41
N LYS A 39 21.13 -3.66 2.02
CA LYS A 39 21.18 -4.09 0.61
C LYS A 39 19.90 -3.72 -0.17
N THR A 40 18.84 -3.36 0.55
CA THR A 40 17.53 -3.02 -0.01
C THR A 40 17.37 -1.50 -0.09
N THR A 41 16.97 -1.03 -1.26
CA THR A 41 16.67 0.38 -1.54
C THR A 41 15.21 0.72 -1.20
N LEU A 42 14.91 2.00 -1.04
CA LEU A 42 13.54 2.48 -0.84
C LEU A 42 12.63 2.09 -2.02
N GLY A 43 13.13 2.19 -3.26
CA GLY A 43 12.40 1.75 -4.46
C GLY A 43 12.05 0.26 -4.41
N ALA A 44 13.02 -0.61 -4.11
CA ALA A 44 12.79 -2.05 -4.00
C ALA A 44 11.80 -2.42 -2.88
N TRP A 45 11.76 -1.61 -1.82
CA TRP A 45 10.76 -1.76 -0.78
C TRP A 45 9.37 -1.38 -1.27
N CYS A 46 9.22 -0.27 -2.01
CA CYS A 46 7.94 0.12 -2.61
C CYS A 46 7.41 -0.93 -3.58
N GLU A 47 8.27 -1.48 -4.44
CA GLU A 47 7.92 -2.56 -5.38
C GLU A 47 7.41 -3.81 -4.66
N LYS A 48 8.04 -4.20 -3.54
CA LYS A 48 7.63 -5.35 -2.74
C LYS A 48 6.26 -5.17 -2.06
N ASN A 49 5.93 -3.94 -1.66
CA ASN A 49 4.69 -3.64 -0.94
C ASN A 49 3.56 -3.16 -1.86
N GLY A 50 3.83 -2.91 -3.15
CA GLY A 50 2.83 -2.42 -4.10
C GLY A 50 2.52 -0.93 -3.96
N PHE A 51 3.46 -0.12 -3.46
CA PHE A 51 3.27 1.33 -3.35
C PHE A 51 3.77 2.05 -4.61
N LEU A 52 2.98 2.99 -5.11
CA LEU A 52 3.39 3.91 -6.16
C LEU A 52 4.39 4.93 -5.60
N TYR A 53 5.51 5.10 -6.30
CA TYR A 53 6.54 6.06 -5.94
C TYR A 53 7.08 6.81 -7.16
N ALA A 54 7.62 8.00 -6.92
CA ALA A 54 8.28 8.82 -7.93
C ALA A 54 9.62 9.36 -7.42
N ASP A 55 10.51 9.65 -8.35
CA ASP A 55 11.83 10.23 -8.10
C ASP A 55 11.85 11.73 -8.42
N LYS A 56 12.34 12.54 -7.47
CA LYS A 56 12.59 14.00 -7.53
C LYS A 56 11.38 14.89 -7.80
N THR A 57 10.39 14.45 -8.54
CA THR A 57 9.26 15.26 -8.98
C THR A 57 8.01 14.39 -9.10
N ILE A 58 6.87 14.96 -8.75
CA ILE A 58 5.57 14.32 -8.95
C ILE A 58 5.31 14.27 -10.47
N PRO A 59 5.13 13.09 -11.07
CA PRO A 59 4.83 13.00 -12.50
C PRO A 59 3.46 13.63 -12.78
N GLU A 60 3.35 14.31 -13.93
CA GLU A 60 2.11 14.98 -14.33
C GLU A 60 0.92 14.00 -14.47
N GLU A 61 1.19 12.72 -14.68
CA GLU A 61 0.19 11.64 -14.73
C GLU A 61 -0.62 11.56 -13.42
N TRP A 62 0.04 11.74 -12.26
CA TRP A 62 -0.64 11.70 -10.96
C TRP A 62 -1.47 12.96 -10.71
N ILE A 63 -1.07 14.09 -11.27
CA ILE A 63 -1.73 15.38 -11.08
C ILE A 63 -2.98 15.49 -11.97
N LYS A 64 -3.02 14.74 -13.08
CA LYS A 64 -4.12 14.74 -14.05
C LYS A 64 -5.21 13.71 -13.76
N GLU A 65 -5.09 12.89 -12.72
CA GLU A 65 -6.19 12.05 -12.26
C GLU A 65 -7.36 12.94 -11.80
N LYS A 66 -8.56 12.66 -12.33
CA LYS A 66 -9.75 13.51 -12.23
C LYS A 66 -10.94 12.70 -11.74
#